data_AF-A0A4Q5QF66-F1
#
_entry.id   AF-A0A4Q5QF66-F1
#
_cell.length_a   1.000
_cell.length_b   1.000
_cell.length_c   1.000
_cell.angle_alpha   90.00
_cell.angle_beta   90.00
_cell.angle_gamma   90.00
#
_symmetry.space_group_name_H-M   'P 1'
#
loop_
_entity.id
_entity.type
_entity.pdbx_description
1 polymer ?
#
loop_
_entity_poly.entity_id
_entity_poly.type
_entity_poly.pdbx_seq_one_letter_code
_entity_poly.pdbx_strand_id
1 'polypeptide(L)'
;REISDQEIVEKTLYTMVNEGALILEEGMAQRASDIDVVWIYGYGWPVYRGGPMFWADTEGLAKVVAGLEKHGFAVATSLKDKAAAGGRFN
;
A
#
# COMPACT_ATOMS: atom_id res chain seq x y z
N ARG A 1 16.10 19.78 8.34
CA ARG A 1 16.29 19.10 7.03
C ARG A 1 15.01 19.30 6.22
N GLU A 2 15.12 19.53 4.92
CA GLU A 2 13.96 19.55 4.01
C GLU A 2 13.42 18.13 3.77
N ILE A 3 12.10 18.01 3.62
CA ILE A 3 11.40 16.75 3.33
C ILE A 3 10.90 16.86 1.88
N SER A 4 11.34 15.94 1.02
CA SER A 4 10.89 15.90 -0.38
C SER A 4 9.46 15.36 -0.51
N ASP A 5 8.75 15.70 -1.58
CA ASP A 5 7.42 15.16 -1.88
C ASP A 5 7.41 13.62 -1.90
N GLN A 6 8.47 13.01 -2.47
CA GLN A 6 8.61 11.56 -2.50
C GLN A 6 8.75 10.97 -1.09
N GLU A 7 9.45 11.65 -0.19
CA GLU A 7 9.55 11.21 1.21
C GLU A 7 8.21 11.32 1.94
N ILE A 8 7.40 12.34 1.64
CA ILE A 8 6.03 12.46 2.17
C ILE A 8 5.21 11.26 1.70
N VAL A 9 5.25 10.93 0.40
CA VAL A 9 4.55 9.76 -0.16
C VAL A 9 5.02 8.45 0.49
N GLU A 10 6.33 8.24 0.59
CA GLU A 10 6.90 7.02 1.19
C GLU A 10 6.49 6.85 2.67
N LYS A 11 6.42 7.93 3.44
CA LYS A 11 6.06 7.85 4.87
C LYS A 11 4.56 7.80 5.13
N THR A 12 3.73 8.25 4.20
CA THR A 12 2.28 8.37 4.41
C THR A 12 1.49 7.35 3.60
N LEU A 13 1.73 7.26 2.29
CA LEU A 13 0.94 6.41 1.41
C LEU A 13 1.47 4.98 1.40
N TYR A 14 2.78 4.75 1.44
CA TYR A 14 3.29 3.38 1.47
C TYR A 14 2.97 2.68 2.78
N THR A 15 2.97 3.41 3.90
CA THR A 15 2.55 2.88 5.21
C THR A 15 1.08 2.51 5.22
N MET A 16 0.23 3.29 4.53
CA MET A 16 -1.18 2.94 4.31
C MET A 16 -1.36 1.66 3.48
N VAL A 17 -0.57 1.48 2.43
CA VAL A 17 -0.58 0.24 1.63
C VAL A 17 -0.13 -0.96 2.47
N ASN A 18 0.90 -0.77 3.30
CA ASN A 18 1.38 -1.81 4.21
C ASN A 18 0.31 -2.24 5.22
N GLU A 19 -0.41 -1.28 5.79
CA GLU A 19 -1.54 -1.55 6.68
C GLU A 19 -2.65 -2.32 5.95
N GLY A 20 -2.96 -1.95 4.70
CA GLY A 20 -3.89 -2.72 3.88
C GLY A 20 -3.44 -4.18 3.65
N ALA A 21 -2.14 -4.42 3.50
CA ALA A 21 -1.59 -5.78 3.43
C ALA A 21 -1.74 -6.54 4.75
N LEU A 22 -1.49 -5.90 5.90
CA LEU A 22 -1.70 -6.49 7.22
C LEU A 22 -3.17 -6.85 7.46
N ILE A 23 -4.11 -5.97 7.12
CA ILE A 23 -5.56 -6.22 7.22
C ILE A 23 -5.95 -7.47 6.41
N LEU A 24 -5.35 -7.68 5.23
CA LEU A 24 -5.58 -8.89 4.44
C LEU A 24 -4.92 -10.13 5.07
N GLU A 25 -3.69 -10.00 5.58
CA GLU A 25 -2.95 -11.08 6.24
C GLU A 25 -3.67 -11.57 7.51
N GLU A 26 -4.29 -10.67 8.26
CA GLU A 26 -5.09 -10.95 9.45
C GLU A 26 -6.50 -11.48 9.12
N GLY A 27 -6.90 -11.46 7.85
CA GLY A 27 -8.22 -11.92 7.40
C GLY A 27 -9.37 -10.97 7.76
N MET A 28 -9.06 -9.71 8.10
CA MET A 28 -10.06 -8.68 8.43
C MET A 28 -10.83 -8.19 7.19
N ALA A 29 -10.19 -8.25 6.02
CA ALA A 29 -10.83 -8.04 4.72
C ALA A 29 -10.64 -9.29 3.85
N GLN A 30 -11.63 -9.60 2.99
CA GLN A 30 -11.58 -10.79 2.13
C GLN A 30 -10.71 -10.56 0.89
N ARG A 31 -10.62 -9.32 0.41
CA ARG A 31 -9.87 -8.94 -0.80
C ARG A 31 -9.47 -7.47 -0.77
N ALA A 32 -8.43 -7.14 -1.52
CA ALA A 32 -7.88 -5.78 -1.59
C ALA A 32 -8.93 -4.73 -2.02
N SER A 33 -9.85 -5.10 -2.91
CA SER A 33 -10.92 -4.19 -3.34
C SER A 33 -11.88 -3.79 -2.21
N ASP A 34 -12.05 -4.62 -1.16
CA ASP A 34 -12.89 -4.26 -0.02
C ASP A 34 -12.29 -3.07 0.74
N ILE A 35 -10.95 -3.03 0.84
CA ILE A 35 -10.19 -1.92 1.42
C ILE A 35 -10.29 -0.69 0.51
N ASP A 36 -10.08 -0.86 -0.80
CA ASP A 36 -10.15 0.24 -1.76
C ASP A 36 -11.50 0.96 -1.74
N VAL A 37 -12.61 0.20 -1.71
CA VAL A 37 -13.97 0.75 -1.67
C VAL A 37 -14.18 1.60 -0.42
N VAL A 38 -13.70 1.16 0.75
CA VAL A 38 -13.79 1.94 1.99
C VAL A 38 -12.99 3.25 1.89
N TRP A 39 -11.81 3.22 1.29
CA TRP A 39 -11.01 4.44 1.12
C TRP A 39 -11.64 5.43 0.13
N ILE A 40 -12.20 4.93 -0.97
CA ILE A 40 -12.89 5.77 -1.97
C ILE A 40 -14.12 6.43 -1.36
N TYR A 41 -15.03 5.64 -0.77
CA TYR A 41 -16.34 6.14 -0.34
C TYR A 41 -16.39 6.60 1.12
N GLY A 42 -15.45 6.19 1.96
CA GLY A 42 -15.37 6.58 3.36
C GLY A 42 -14.43 7.75 3.63
N TYR A 43 -13.26 7.77 2.97
CA TYR A 43 -12.19 8.74 3.24
C TYR A 43 -11.87 9.66 2.05
N GLY A 44 -12.59 9.53 0.94
CA GLY A 44 -12.47 10.43 -0.22
C GLY A 44 -11.21 10.19 -1.06
N TRP A 45 -10.71 8.95 -1.11
CA TRP A 45 -9.61 8.62 -2.02
C TRP A 45 -9.98 8.94 -3.48
N PRO A 46 -9.08 9.54 -4.28
CA PRO A 46 -9.41 9.93 -5.65
C PRO A 46 -9.81 8.73 -6.51
N VAL A 47 -11.10 8.65 -6.87
CA VAL A 47 -11.68 7.49 -7.57
C VAL A 47 -10.95 7.13 -8.88
N TYR A 48 -10.40 8.13 -9.59
CA TYR A 48 -9.66 7.92 -10.83
C TYR A 48 -8.28 7.28 -10.63
N ARG A 49 -7.82 7.16 -9.37
CA ARG A 49 -6.63 6.38 -8.98
C ARG A 49 -6.98 5.02 -8.37
N GLY A 50 -8.25 4.59 -8.46
CA GLY A 50 -8.73 3.38 -7.80
C GLY A 50 -8.83 3.60 -6.29
N GLY A 51 -8.23 2.71 -5.49
CA GLY A 51 -7.98 2.89 -4.06
C GLY A 51 -6.48 2.70 -3.73
N PRO A 52 -6.07 2.77 -2.47
CA PRO A 52 -4.65 2.62 -2.10
C PRO A 52 -4.03 1.29 -2.52
N MET A 53 -4.78 0.18 -2.48
CA MET A 53 -4.27 -1.14 -2.87
C MET A 53 -4.09 -1.23 -4.38
N PHE A 54 -5.08 -0.80 -5.16
CA PHE A 54 -4.95 -0.67 -6.61
C PHE A 54 -3.83 0.31 -7.01
N TRP A 55 -3.74 1.45 -6.33
CA TRP A 55 -2.69 2.44 -6.58
C TRP A 55 -1.29 1.85 -6.34
N ALA A 56 -1.12 1.03 -5.30
CA ALA A 56 0.14 0.33 -5.05
C ALA A 56 0.56 -0.60 -6.21
N ASP A 57 -0.41 -1.25 -6.87
CA ASP A 57 -0.14 -2.08 -8.05
C ASP A 57 0.38 -1.23 -9.23
N THR A 58 -0.08 0.02 -9.34
CA THR A 58 0.41 0.97 -10.36
C THR A 58 1.77 1.57 -10.02
N GLU A 59 2.05 1.76 -8.72
CA GLU A 59 3.32 2.27 -8.22
C GLU A 59 4.42 1.20 -8.27
N GLY A 60 4.03 -0.07 -8.10
CA GLY A 60 4.89 -1.25 -8.07
C GLY A 60 5.22 -1.68 -6.64
N LEU A 61 4.80 -2.89 -6.26
CA LEU A 61 4.96 -3.39 -4.88
C LEU A 61 6.42 -3.45 -4.42
N ALA A 62 7.37 -3.80 -5.30
CA ALA A 62 8.79 -3.78 -4.98
C ALA A 62 9.30 -2.37 -4.60
N LYS A 63 8.78 -1.33 -5.28
CA LYS A 63 9.09 0.07 -4.95
C LYS A 63 8.52 0.48 -3.60
N VAL A 64 7.30 0.04 -3.31
CA VAL A 64 6.63 0.29 -2.02
C VAL A 64 7.42 -0.36 -0.87
N VAL A 65 7.78 -1.64 -1.00
CA VAL A 65 8.59 -2.37 0.01
C VAL A 65 9.93 -1.67 0.24
N ALA A 66 10.66 -1.33 -0.83
CA ALA A 66 11.94 -0.66 -0.72
C ALA A 66 11.82 0.71 -0.03
N GLY A 67 10.75 1.47 -0.31
CA GLY A 67 10.48 2.75 0.34
C GLY A 67 10.18 2.59 1.84
N LEU A 68 9.41 1.57 2.22
CA LEU A 68 9.13 1.28 3.63
C LEU A 68 10.39 0.90 4.40
N GLU A 69 11.20 -0.01 3.84
CA GLU A 69 12.45 -0.46 4.45
C GLU A 69 13.47 0.68 4.57
N LYS A 70 13.57 1.54 3.56
CA LYS A 70 14.41 2.75 3.57
C LYS A 70 14.10 3.66 4.76
N HIS A 71 12.85 3.75 5.20
CA HIS A 71 12.44 4.55 6.36
C HIS A 71 12.30 3.75 7.66
N GLY A 72 12.70 2.47 7.65
CA GLY A 72 12.73 1.63 8.85
C GLY A 72 11.35 1.13 9.31
N PHE A 73 10.35 1.13 8.44
CA PHE A 73 9.04 0.55 8.76
C PHE A 73 9.09 -0.98 8.70
N ALA A 74 8.40 -1.65 9.62
CA ALA A 74 8.15 -3.08 9.52
C ALA A 74 7.14 -3.34 8.39
N VAL A 75 7.50 -4.21 7.44
CA VAL A 75 6.70 -4.49 6.26
C VAL A 75 5.98 -5.83 6.42
N ALA A 76 4.70 -5.88 6.05
CA ALA A 76 3.88 -7.08 6.08
C ALA A 76 4.54 -8.21 5.28
N THR A 77 4.47 -9.44 5.81
CA THR A 77 5.05 -10.63 5.18
C THR A 77 4.40 -10.86 3.82
N SER A 78 3.07 -10.80 3.78
CA SER A 78 2.28 -10.92 2.55
C SER A 78 2.65 -9.91 1.45
N LEU A 79 3.00 -8.67 1.83
CA LEU A 79 3.44 -7.64 0.89
C LEU A 79 4.84 -7.96 0.34
N LYS A 80 5.79 -8.36 1.21
CA LYS A 80 7.13 -8.77 0.76
C LYS A 80 7.07 -9.95 -0.20
N ASP A 81 6.28 -10.96 0.12
CA ASP A 81 6.15 -12.18 -0.69
C ASP A 81 5.53 -11.87 -2.05
N LYS A 82 4.46 -11.06 -2.09
CA LYS A 82 3.85 -10.60 -3.34
C LYS A 82 4.84 -9.80 -4.19
N ALA A 83 5.59 -8.87 -3.57
CA ALA A 83 6.58 -8.07 -4.28
C ALA A 83 7.70 -8.94 -4.87
N ALA A 84 8.20 -9.92 -4.11
CA ALA A 84 9.23 -10.86 -4.57
C ALA A 84 8.73 -11.74 -5.72
N ALA A 85 7.45 -12.12 -5.72
CA ALA A 85 6.81 -12.88 -6.78
C ALA A 85 6.46 -12.04 -8.03
N GLY A 86 6.70 -10.72 -8.02
CA GLY A 86 6.25 -9.82 -9.09
C GLY A 86 4.72 -9.73 -9.20
N GLY A 87 4.02 -10.07 -8.11
CA GLY A 87 2.57 -10.11 -8.04
C GLY A 87 1.93 -8.74 -7.85
N ARG A 88 0.61 -8.77 -7.69
CA ARG A 88 -0.26 -7.62 -7.43
C ARG A 88 -1.25 -7.94 -6.32
N PHE A 89 -1.89 -6.91 -5.78
CA PHE A 89 -3.07 -7.07 -4.95
C PHE A 89 -4.30 -7.47 -5.78
N ASN A 90 -4.47 -6.84 -6.95
CA ASN A 90 -5.59 -7.05 -7.87
C ASN A 90 -5.20 -7.76 -9.15
#